data_AF-W7SB04-F1
#
_entry.id   AF-W7SB04-F1
#
_cell.length_a   1.000
_cell.length_b   1.000
_cell.length_c   1.000
_cell.angle_alpha   90.00
_cell.angle_beta   90.00
_cell.angle_gamma   90.00
#
_symmetry.space_group_name_H-M   'P 1'
#
loop_
_entity.id
_entity.type
_entity.pdbx_description
1 polymer ?
#
loop_
_entity_poly.entity_id
_entity_poly.type
_entity_poly.pdbx_seq_one_letter_code
_entity_poly.pdbx_strand_id
1 'polypeptide(L)'
;MDEINWETGEGLLAVDDPIEVDDAFARNEKHVGIAVIGLALNNEDLDAVAPRVVRAIESDDVETRRLGFTAAGHTSRLFGILDPRIEQALHQHRSDGIAATALDDTLQYIRFRQLPQWLKVESVRRKLRWWILRR
;
A
#
# COMPACT_ATOMS: atom_id res chain seq x y z
N MET A 1 -13.91 -20.18 9.75
CA MET A 1 -13.30 -18.86 9.98
C MET A 1 -12.03 -19.19 10.72
N ASP A 2 -10.91 -19.11 10.03
CA ASP A 2 -9.61 -19.30 10.69
C ASP A 2 -9.44 -18.18 11.71
N GLU A 3 -8.96 -18.52 12.90
CA GLU A 3 -8.81 -17.57 14.00
C GLU A 3 -7.73 -16.55 13.62
N ILE A 4 -8.05 -15.25 13.75
CA ILE A 4 -7.10 -14.19 13.46
C ILE A 4 -6.02 -14.16 14.55
N ASN A 5 -4.75 -14.17 14.14
CA ASN A 5 -3.62 -14.09 15.05
C ASN A 5 -2.75 -12.87 14.75
N TRP A 6 -2.86 -11.84 15.58
CA TRP A 6 -2.09 -10.59 15.44
C TRP A 6 -0.59 -10.73 15.79
N GLU A 7 -0.22 -11.77 16.54
CA GLU A 7 1.17 -12.06 16.91
C GLU A 7 1.95 -12.77 15.80
N THR A 8 1.28 -13.59 14.98
CA THR A 8 1.91 -14.33 13.86
C THR A 8 1.55 -13.76 12.49
N GLY A 9 0.47 -12.99 12.40
CA GLY A 9 -0.10 -12.49 11.16
C GLY A 9 -1.03 -13.48 10.43
N GLU A 10 -1.27 -14.66 11.01
CA GLU A 10 -2.15 -15.67 10.43
C GLU A 10 -3.61 -15.20 10.39
N GLY A 11 -4.30 -15.47 9.29
CA GLY A 11 -5.69 -15.05 9.07
C GLY A 11 -5.89 -13.58 8.69
N LEU A 12 -4.89 -12.69 8.86
CA LEU A 12 -5.07 -11.25 8.66
C LEU A 12 -5.38 -10.83 7.21
N LEU A 13 -5.02 -11.64 6.22
CA LEU A 13 -5.40 -11.38 4.82
C LEU A 13 -6.90 -11.57 4.54
N ALA A 14 -7.65 -12.17 5.47
CA ALA A 14 -9.10 -12.32 5.36
C ALA A 14 -9.88 -11.15 6.00
N VAL A 15 -9.20 -10.22 6.67
CA VAL A 15 -9.85 -9.03 7.28
C VAL A 15 -10.51 -8.21 6.18
N ASP A 16 -11.76 -7.81 6.40
CA ASP A 16 -12.56 -6.96 5.51
C ASP A 16 -13.25 -5.80 6.26
N ASP A 17 -13.19 -5.75 7.59
CA ASP A 17 -13.78 -4.69 8.41
C ASP A 17 -12.79 -3.54 8.67
N PRO A 18 -13.08 -2.30 8.22
CA PRO A 18 -12.26 -1.13 8.52
C PRO A 18 -12.15 -0.80 10.01
N ILE A 19 -13.16 -1.15 10.82
CA ILE A 19 -13.16 -0.89 12.26
C ILE A 19 -12.16 -1.81 12.97
N GLU A 20 -12.10 -3.09 12.58
CA GLU A 20 -11.14 -4.04 13.12
C GLU A 20 -9.69 -3.58 12.88
N VAL A 21 -9.41 -3.03 11.70
CA VAL A 21 -8.09 -2.46 11.38
C VAL A 21 -7.79 -1.22 12.22
N ASP A 22 -8.76 -0.34 12.46
CA ASP A 22 -8.57 0.82 13.33
C ASP A 22 -8.24 0.43 14.76
N ASP A 23 -8.96 -0.56 15.28
CA ASP A 23 -8.74 -1.09 16.62
C ASP A 23 -7.36 -1.76 16.72
N ALA A 24 -6.92 -2.47 15.68
CA ALA A 24 -5.58 -3.05 15.62
C ALA A 24 -4.48 -1.99 15.62
N PHE A 25 -4.66 -0.89 14.89
CA PHE A 25 -3.74 0.24 14.99
C PHE A 25 -3.75 0.87 16.39
N ALA A 26 -4.91 0.98 17.04
CA ALA A 26 -5.02 1.53 18.40
C ALA A 26 -4.33 0.64 19.45
N ARG A 27 -4.34 -0.68 19.26
CA ARG A 27 -3.60 -1.65 20.09
C ARG A 27 -2.12 -1.76 19.72
N ASN A 28 -1.66 -1.07 18.68
CA ASN A 28 -0.31 -1.15 18.15
C ASN A 28 0.08 -2.59 17.77
N GLU A 29 -0.85 -3.31 17.13
CA GLU A 29 -0.67 -4.72 16.74
C GLU A 29 0.50 -4.87 15.77
N LYS A 30 1.36 -5.85 16.05
CA LYS A 30 2.62 -6.07 15.32
C LYS A 30 2.44 -6.28 13.82
N HIS A 31 1.34 -6.93 13.42
CA HIS A 31 1.08 -7.30 12.02
C HIS A 31 -0.07 -6.52 11.38
N VAL A 32 -0.41 -5.33 11.91
CA VAL A 32 -1.51 -4.51 11.39
C VAL A 32 -1.38 -4.20 9.90
N GLY A 33 -0.17 -4.07 9.37
CA GLY A 33 0.06 -3.88 7.93
C GLY A 33 -0.48 -5.03 7.05
N ILE A 34 -0.51 -6.28 7.55
CA ILE A 34 -1.09 -7.42 6.81
C ILE A 34 -2.61 -7.28 6.77
N ALA A 35 -3.24 -6.86 7.87
CA ALA A 35 -4.68 -6.60 7.92
C ALA A 35 -5.09 -5.47 6.98
N VAL A 36 -4.25 -4.44 6.82
CA VAL A 36 -4.49 -3.37 5.83
C VAL A 36 -4.45 -3.90 4.39
N ILE A 37 -3.59 -4.88 4.09
CA ILE A 37 -3.60 -5.57 2.79
C ILE A 37 -4.89 -6.41 2.65
N GLY A 38 -5.29 -7.15 3.68
CA GLY A 38 -6.55 -7.90 3.69
C GLY A 38 -7.73 -6.97 3.39
N LEU A 39 -7.83 -5.87 4.13
CA LEU A 39 -8.86 -4.85 3.95
C LEU A 39 -8.89 -4.31 2.51
N ALA A 40 -7.71 -4.02 1.93
CA ALA A 40 -7.59 -3.57 0.55
C ALA A 40 -8.01 -4.62 -0.50
N LEU A 41 -7.96 -5.91 -0.16
CA LEU A 41 -8.34 -7.02 -1.05
C LEU A 41 -9.82 -7.38 -0.96
N ASN A 42 -10.42 -7.21 0.22
CA ASN A 42 -11.72 -7.79 0.55
C ASN A 42 -12.84 -6.76 0.73
N ASN A 43 -12.53 -5.48 0.93
CA ASN A 43 -13.53 -4.43 1.13
C ASN A 43 -13.75 -3.61 -0.15
N GLU A 44 -15.01 -3.53 -0.59
CA GLU A 44 -15.41 -2.85 -1.84
C GLU A 44 -15.61 -1.33 -1.68
N ASP A 45 -15.52 -0.79 -0.46
CA ASP A 45 -15.67 0.64 -0.19
C ASP A 45 -14.30 1.34 -0.10
N LEU A 46 -13.86 1.93 -1.22
CA LEU A 46 -12.60 2.67 -1.28
C LEU A 46 -12.54 3.83 -0.26
N ASP A 47 -13.66 4.48 0.05
CA ASP A 47 -13.67 5.59 1.02
C ASP A 47 -13.46 5.12 2.45
N ALA A 48 -13.88 3.89 2.76
CA ALA A 48 -13.56 3.24 4.03
C ALA A 48 -12.11 2.74 4.07
N VAL A 49 -11.60 2.18 2.97
CA VAL A 49 -10.26 1.56 2.88
C VAL A 49 -9.13 2.60 2.82
N ALA A 50 -9.25 3.62 1.96
CA ALA A 50 -8.15 4.53 1.66
C ALA A 50 -7.52 5.22 2.89
N PRO A 51 -8.28 5.68 3.91
CA PRO A 51 -7.69 6.23 5.13
C PRO A 51 -6.76 5.27 5.88
N ARG A 52 -7.05 3.96 5.87
CA ARG A 52 -6.25 2.94 6.57
C ARG A 52 -4.97 2.62 5.80
N VAL A 53 -5.05 2.63 4.47
CA VAL A 53 -3.87 2.52 3.60
C VAL A 53 -2.93 3.71 3.82
N VAL A 54 -3.46 4.94 3.86
CA VAL A 54 -2.68 6.15 4.15
C VAL A 54 -2.02 6.04 5.53
N ARG A 55 -2.79 5.66 6.55
CA ARG A 55 -2.27 5.47 7.91
C ARG A 55 -1.13 4.44 7.96
N ALA A 56 -1.23 3.36 7.20
CA ALA A 56 -0.16 2.38 7.09
C ALA A 56 1.09 2.97 6.44
N ILE A 57 0.95 3.70 5.31
CA ILE A 57 2.06 4.36 4.61
C ILE A 57 2.78 5.36 5.53
N GLU A 58 2.02 6.12 6.32
CA GLU A 58 2.56 7.14 7.22
C GLU A 58 3.11 6.56 8.54
N SER A 59 2.97 5.25 8.76
CA SER A 59 3.46 4.59 9.98
C SER A 59 4.97 4.75 10.16
N ASP A 60 5.41 5.03 11.38
CA ASP A 60 6.83 5.04 11.74
C ASP A 60 7.45 3.64 11.67
N ASP A 61 6.65 2.59 11.90
CA ASP A 61 7.07 1.20 11.75
C ASP A 61 7.34 0.87 10.27
N VAL A 62 8.57 0.44 10.00
CA VAL A 62 9.09 0.22 8.65
C VAL A 62 8.32 -0.88 7.90
N GLU A 63 7.98 -1.98 8.59
CA GLU A 63 7.25 -3.08 7.95
C GLU A 63 5.80 -2.70 7.68
N THR A 64 5.12 -2.05 8.61
CA THR A 64 3.75 -1.53 8.42
C THR A 64 3.70 -0.56 7.24
N ARG A 65 4.66 0.36 7.13
CA ARG A 65 4.79 1.27 5.99
C ARG A 65 5.03 0.54 4.68
N ARG A 66 5.92 -0.45 4.66
CA ARG A 66 6.16 -1.30 3.48
C ARG A 66 4.89 -1.99 3.01
N LEU A 67 4.12 -2.56 3.94
CA LEU A 67 2.84 -3.23 3.65
C LEU A 67 1.74 -2.23 3.25
N GLY A 68 1.76 -1.02 3.79
CA GLY A 68 0.88 0.08 3.37
C GLY A 68 1.06 0.42 1.88
N PHE A 69 2.30 0.45 1.39
CA PHE A 69 2.54 0.63 -0.04
C PHE A 69 2.01 -0.55 -0.88
N THR A 70 2.13 -1.79 -0.39
CA THR A 70 1.53 -2.96 -1.06
C THR A 70 0.00 -2.85 -1.12
N ALA A 71 -0.64 -2.43 -0.03
CA ALA A 71 -2.09 -2.19 0.01
C ALA A 71 -2.52 -1.08 -0.97
N ALA A 72 -1.72 -0.03 -1.13
CA ALA A 72 -1.95 1.00 -2.16
C ALA A 72 -1.92 0.43 -3.59
N GLY A 73 -1.03 -0.52 -3.87
CA GLY A 73 -1.00 -1.25 -5.14
C GLY A 73 -2.27 -2.08 -5.36
N HIS A 74 -2.74 -2.79 -4.34
CA HIS A 74 -3.96 -3.61 -4.41
C HIS A 74 -5.22 -2.77 -4.62
N THR A 75 -5.41 -1.71 -3.83
CA THR A 75 -6.53 -0.77 -4.02
C THR A 75 -6.51 -0.19 -5.43
N SER A 76 -5.35 0.30 -5.89
CA SER A 76 -5.27 0.88 -7.24
C SER A 76 -5.58 -0.11 -8.35
N ARG A 77 -5.16 -1.37 -8.19
CA ARG A 77 -5.46 -2.47 -9.12
C ARG A 77 -6.96 -2.79 -9.15
N LEU A 78 -7.60 -2.90 -7.99
CA LEU A 78 -8.98 -3.33 -7.85
C LEU A 78 -9.97 -2.23 -8.24
N PHE A 79 -9.74 -1.00 -7.81
CA PHE A 79 -10.61 0.15 -8.11
C PHE A 79 -10.28 0.82 -9.46
N GLY A 80 -9.14 0.49 -10.07
CA GLY A 80 -8.72 1.04 -11.37
C GLY A 80 -8.39 2.54 -11.36
N ILE A 81 -8.24 3.12 -10.17
CA ILE A 81 -7.90 4.52 -9.90
C ILE A 81 -6.89 4.59 -8.75
N LEU A 82 -6.04 5.62 -8.73
CA LEU A 82 -5.23 5.94 -7.56
C LEU A 82 -5.98 7.01 -6.76
N ASP A 83 -6.39 6.68 -5.53
CA ASP A 83 -7.06 7.64 -4.65
C ASP A 83 -6.12 8.82 -4.35
N PRO A 84 -6.60 10.08 -4.41
CA PRO A 84 -5.76 11.26 -4.17
C PRO A 84 -5.07 11.28 -2.80
N ARG A 85 -5.70 10.73 -1.76
CA ARG A 85 -5.12 10.64 -0.41
C ARG A 85 -3.92 9.68 -0.41
N ILE A 86 -4.08 8.54 -1.06
CA ILE A 86 -3.01 7.54 -1.22
C ILE A 86 -1.89 8.12 -2.10
N GLU A 87 -2.21 8.81 -3.20
CA GLU A 87 -1.21 9.47 -4.04
C GLU A 87 -0.35 10.44 -3.23
N GLN A 88 -0.98 11.28 -2.41
CA GLN A 88 -0.29 12.28 -1.60
C GLN A 88 0.69 11.61 -0.62
N ALA A 89 0.25 10.56 0.08
CA ALA A 89 1.09 9.80 1.00
C ALA A 89 2.28 9.14 0.27
N LEU A 90 2.03 8.49 -0.87
CA LEU A 90 3.10 7.93 -1.72
C LEU A 90 4.12 8.98 -2.15
N HIS A 91 3.63 10.15 -2.55
CA HIS A 91 4.49 11.24 -3.01
C HIS A 91 5.39 11.78 -1.90
N GLN A 92 4.91 11.87 -0.66
CA GLN A 92 5.70 12.31 0.50
C GLN A 92 6.84 11.32 0.81
N HIS A 93 6.57 10.02 0.66
CA HIS A 93 7.53 8.96 0.98
C HIS A 93 8.40 8.50 -0.19
N ARG A 94 8.28 9.10 -1.38
CA ARG A 94 8.96 8.67 -2.62
C ARG A 94 10.49 8.49 -2.54
N SER A 95 11.16 9.12 -1.57
CA SER A 95 12.62 9.13 -1.42
C SER A 95 13.16 8.27 -0.28
N ASP A 96 12.29 7.56 0.46
CA ASP A 96 12.70 6.79 1.66
C ASP A 96 13.36 5.43 1.34
N GLY A 97 13.40 5.03 0.06
CA GLY A 97 14.00 3.77 -0.39
C GLY A 97 13.11 2.53 -0.17
N ILE A 98 12.14 2.60 0.75
CA ILE A 98 11.15 1.54 1.02
C ILE A 98 10.04 1.59 -0.05
N ALA A 99 9.62 2.81 -0.40
CA ALA A 99 8.64 3.05 -1.45
C ALA A 99 9.10 2.50 -2.81
N ALA A 100 10.40 2.31 -3.02
CA ALA A 100 10.96 1.90 -4.30
C ALA A 100 10.36 0.60 -4.85
N THR A 101 10.29 -0.45 -4.03
CA THR A 101 9.80 -1.77 -4.46
C THR A 101 8.28 -1.77 -4.62
N ALA A 102 7.57 -1.09 -3.73
CA ALA A 102 6.12 -1.10 -3.75
C ALA A 102 5.50 -0.08 -4.73
N LEU A 103 6.24 0.97 -5.10
CA LEU A 103 5.92 1.81 -6.25
C LEU A 103 6.03 1.01 -7.56
N ASP A 104 7.01 0.11 -7.68
CA ASP A 104 7.12 -0.75 -8.86
C ASP A 104 5.90 -1.69 -8.99
N ASP A 105 5.39 -2.24 -7.87
CA ASP A 105 4.15 -3.02 -7.86
C ASP A 105 2.94 -2.17 -8.28
N THR A 106 2.80 -0.96 -7.73
CA THR A 106 1.73 -0.02 -8.08
C THR A 106 1.77 0.35 -9.58
N LEU A 107 2.97 0.54 -10.13
CA LEU A 107 3.22 0.84 -11.53
C LEU A 107 2.91 -0.34 -12.48
N GLN A 108 2.94 -1.58 -11.98
CA GLN A 108 2.62 -2.76 -12.77
C GLN A 108 1.11 -2.90 -13.03
N TYR A 109 0.27 -2.44 -12.10
CA TYR A 109 -1.17 -2.69 -12.14
C TYR A 109 -2.00 -1.51 -12.65
N ILE A 110 -1.55 -0.27 -12.46
CA ILE A 110 -2.26 0.90 -12.98
C ILE A 110 -1.87 1.14 -14.44
N ARG A 111 -2.85 1.35 -15.33
CA ARG A 111 -2.56 1.75 -16.71
C ARG A 111 -1.75 3.05 -16.70
N PHE A 112 -0.61 3.07 -17.39
CA PHE A 112 0.32 4.21 -17.41
C PHE A 112 -0.36 5.57 -17.65
N ARG A 113 -1.44 5.62 -18.44
CA ARG A 113 -2.19 6.87 -18.71
C ARG A 113 -2.86 7.47 -17.46
N GLN A 114 -3.32 6.62 -16.55
CA GLN A 114 -4.00 6.99 -15.30
C GLN A 114 -3.03 7.35 -14.18
N LEU A 115 -1.71 7.13 -14.37
CA LEU A 115 -0.71 7.52 -13.39
C LEU A 115 -0.58 9.05 -13.31
N PRO A 116 -0.36 9.59 -12.10
CA PRO A 116 0.10 10.95 -11.92
C PRO A 116 1.39 11.25 -12.68
N GLN A 117 1.59 12.52 -13.07
CA GLN A 117 2.77 12.91 -13.86
C GLN A 117 4.09 12.60 -13.15
N TRP A 118 4.18 12.84 -11.85
CA TRP A 118 5.41 12.56 -11.08
C TRP A 118 5.73 11.06 -11.07
N LEU A 119 4.71 10.20 -10.97
CA LEU A 119 4.86 8.75 -10.94
C LEU A 119 5.26 8.18 -12.31
N LYS A 120 4.78 8.79 -13.39
CA LYS A 120 5.26 8.53 -14.77
C LYS A 120 6.75 8.86 -14.91
N VAL A 121 7.16 10.04 -14.44
CA VAL A 121 8.56 10.48 -14.48
C VAL A 121 9.44 9.54 -13.67
N GLU A 122 9.02 9.16 -12.46
CA GLU A 122 9.76 8.26 -11.58
C GLU A 122 9.92 6.86 -12.19
N SER A 123 8.86 6.30 -12.79
CA SER A 123 8.90 5.03 -13.52
C SER A 123 9.93 5.04 -14.65
N VAL A 124 9.96 6.13 -15.44
CA VAL A 124 10.94 6.30 -16.52
C VAL A 124 12.37 6.43 -15.97
N ARG A 125 12.58 7.24 -14.92
CA ARG A 125 13.90 7.40 -14.28
C ARG A 125 14.45 6.08 -13.76
N ARG A 126 13.60 5.24 -13.16
CA ARG A 126 13.97 3.92 -12.63
C ARG A 126 14.38 2.94 -13.73
N LYS A 127 13.59 2.84 -14.80
CA LYS A 127 13.94 2.04 -15.98
C LYS A 127 15.28 2.47 -16.59
N LEU A 128 15.50 3.77 -16.73
CA LEU A 128 16.78 4.32 -17.23
C LEU A 128 17.95 3.96 -16.31
N ARG A 129 17.80 4.13 -14.99
CA ARG A 129 18.85 3.79 -14.00
C ARG A 129 19.19 2.30 -14.06
N TRP A 130 18.19 1.43 -14.12
CA TRP A 130 18.39 -0.01 -14.24
C TRP A 130 19.10 -0.39 -15.55
N TRP A 131 18.76 0.28 -16.66
CA TRP A 131 19.41 0.05 -17.95
C TRP A 131 20.88 0.48 -17.94
N ILE A 132 21.21 1.59 -17.26
CA ILE A 132 22.59 2.07 -17.07
C ILE A 132 23.40 1.11 -16.19
N LEU A 133 22.81 0.61 -15.10
CA LEU A 133 23.48 -0.31 -14.16
C LEU A 133 23.69 -1.73 -14.71
N ARG A 134 22.97 -2.11 -15.77
CA ARG A 134 23.12 -3.41 -16.46
C ARG A 134 24.11 -3.36 -17.65
N ARG A 135 24.74 -2.21 -17.89
CA ARG A 135 25.74 -2.01 -18.93
C ARG A 135 27.13 -1.95 -18.31
#